data_AF-A0A5J4PP00-F1
#
_entry.id   AF-A0A5J4PP00-F1
#
_cell.length_a   1.000
_cell.length_b   1.000
_cell.length_c   1.000
_cell.angle_alpha   90.00
_cell.angle_beta   90.00
_cell.angle_gamma   90.00
#
_symmetry.space_group_name_H-M   'P 1'
#
loop_
_entity.id
_entity.type
_entity.pdbx_description
1 polymer ?
#
loop_
_entity_poly.entity_id
_entity_poly.type
_entity_poly.pdbx_seq_one_letter_code
_entity_poly.pdbx_strand_id
1 'polypeptide(L)'
;LTSNKGSQDFQQIEDNHGERLFEKVLKKSQAWASNEQMMYVVGATQGKMFADIRKHVPDHYLLVPGVGAQGGSLEEVCKYGMNKTCGLIVNLSRAIIYADNSENFAQAAHTVAAGIQRQMAGQLQAISMK
;
A
#
# COMPACT_ATOMS: atom_id res chain seq x y z
N LEU A 1 7.33 -1.57 -4.89
CA LEU A 1 8.06 -2.59 -4.12
C LEU A 1 7.08 -3.68 -3.70
N THR A 2 7.35 -4.94 -3.99
CA THR A 2 6.47 -6.04 -3.59
C THR A 2 6.79 -6.53 -2.17
N SER A 3 5.83 -7.18 -1.50
CA SER A 3 5.96 -7.59 -0.09
C SER A 3 6.72 -8.91 0.13
N ASN A 4 7.12 -9.60 -0.93
CA ASN A 4 7.83 -10.89 -0.87
C ASN A 4 9.35 -10.71 -0.68
N LYS A 5 10.03 -11.76 -0.19
CA LYS A 5 11.49 -11.78 0.03
C LYS A 5 12.30 -11.43 -1.23
N GLY A 6 11.90 -11.94 -2.38
CA GLY A 6 12.56 -11.66 -3.67
C GLY A 6 12.46 -10.21 -4.16
N SER A 7 11.78 -9.31 -3.42
CA SER A 7 11.90 -7.87 -3.68
C SER A 7 13.34 -7.36 -3.51
N GLN A 8 14.15 -8.04 -2.69
CA GLN A 8 15.56 -7.71 -2.48
C GLN A 8 16.45 -8.07 -3.66
N ASP A 9 16.07 -9.09 -4.44
CA ASP A 9 16.93 -9.64 -5.50
C ASP A 9 17.17 -8.63 -6.63
N PHE A 10 16.19 -7.79 -6.94
CA PHE A 10 16.28 -6.84 -8.06
C PHE A 10 15.85 -5.42 -7.70
N GLN A 11 14.75 -5.26 -6.96
CA GLN A 11 14.11 -3.95 -6.84
C GLN A 11 14.97 -2.97 -6.05
N GLN A 12 15.84 -3.48 -5.17
CA GLN A 12 16.78 -2.72 -4.35
C GLN A 12 18.18 -2.59 -4.97
N ILE A 13 18.44 -3.17 -6.15
CA ILE A 13 19.73 -3.01 -6.82
C ILE A 13 19.95 -1.52 -7.11
N GLU A 14 21.07 -0.99 -6.63
CA GLU A 14 21.53 0.36 -6.91
C GLU A 14 22.44 0.37 -8.13
N ASP A 15 22.39 1.47 -8.88
CA ASP A 15 23.40 1.75 -9.88
C ASP A 15 24.61 2.50 -9.31
N ASN A 16 25.56 2.86 -10.18
CA ASN A 16 26.77 3.60 -9.80
C ASN A 16 26.49 5.01 -9.24
N HIS A 17 25.24 5.49 -9.31
CA HIS A 17 24.80 6.78 -8.77
C HIS A 17 23.94 6.63 -7.51
N GLY A 18 23.76 5.40 -7.00
CA GLY A 18 22.94 5.09 -5.84
C GLY A 18 21.44 5.09 -6.12
N GLU A 19 21.03 5.12 -7.39
CA GLU A 19 19.61 5.05 -7.75
C GLU A 19 19.12 3.60 -7.78
N ARG A 20 18.09 3.30 -7.01
CA ARG A 20 17.53 1.95 -6.91
C ARG A 20 16.68 1.62 -8.13
N LEU A 21 16.70 0.36 -8.56
CA LEU A 21 15.96 -0.09 -9.75
C LEU A 21 14.47 0.29 -9.70
N PHE A 22 13.82 0.17 -8.53
CA PHE A 22 12.41 0.55 -8.41
C PHE A 22 12.20 2.05 -8.68
N GLU A 23 13.13 2.93 -8.30
CA GLU A 23 13.04 4.37 -8.51
C GLU A 23 13.10 4.67 -10.01
N LYS A 24 13.98 3.98 -10.76
CA LYS A 24 14.04 4.04 -12.23
C LYS A 24 12.74 3.62 -12.88
N VAL A 25 12.12 2.54 -12.40
CA VAL A 25 10.82 2.07 -12.90
C VAL A 25 9.73 3.13 -12.64
N LEU A 26 9.68 3.73 -11.45
CA LEU A 26 8.73 4.81 -11.15
C LEU A 26 8.95 6.03 -12.06
N LYS A 27 10.19 6.44 -12.29
CA LYS A 27 10.49 7.58 -13.18
C LYS A 27 10.13 7.29 -14.64
N LYS A 28 10.50 6.12 -15.16
CA LYS A 28 10.27 5.77 -16.56
C LYS A 28 8.78 5.59 -16.87
N SER A 29 8.04 4.95 -15.97
CA SER A 29 6.62 4.65 -16.17
C SER A 29 5.72 5.87 -16.18
N GLN A 30 6.12 6.98 -15.54
CA GLN A 30 5.39 8.25 -15.61
C GLN A 30 5.33 8.85 -17.02
N ALA A 31 6.18 8.41 -17.95
CA ALA A 31 6.07 8.81 -19.35
C ALA A 31 4.99 8.02 -20.12
N TRP A 32 4.39 6.99 -19.52
CA TRP A 32 3.43 6.10 -20.20
C TRP A 32 1.97 6.51 -19.97
N ALA A 33 1.63 7.10 -18.83
CA ALA A 33 0.25 7.48 -18.48
C ALA A 33 0.22 8.50 -17.33
N SER A 34 -0.92 9.18 -17.13
CA SER A 34 -1.13 10.09 -16.00
C SER A 34 -1.39 9.36 -14.68
N ASN A 35 -1.40 10.11 -13.57
CA ASN A 35 -1.78 9.63 -12.24
C ASN A 35 -3.27 9.23 -12.12
N GLU A 36 -4.12 9.60 -13.08
CA GLU A 36 -5.52 9.10 -13.12
C GLU A 36 -5.62 7.72 -13.79
N GLN A 37 -4.63 7.34 -14.58
CA GLN A 37 -4.64 6.12 -15.41
C GLN A 37 -3.63 5.07 -14.92
N MET A 38 -2.71 5.44 -14.03
CA MET A 38 -1.66 4.57 -13.52
C MET A 38 -1.64 4.53 -11.99
N MET A 39 -1.45 3.32 -11.46
CA MET A 39 -1.26 3.06 -10.04
C MET A 39 -0.02 2.21 -9.83
N TYR A 40 0.52 2.25 -8.61
CA TYR A 40 1.68 1.44 -8.24
C TYR A 40 1.36 0.48 -7.11
N VAL A 41 1.94 -0.72 -7.19
CA VAL A 41 1.81 -1.73 -6.14
C VAL A 41 2.96 -1.59 -5.15
N VAL A 42 2.62 -1.38 -3.88
CA VAL A 42 3.59 -1.21 -2.78
C VAL A 42 3.18 -2.07 -1.60
N GLY A 43 4.00 -3.07 -1.28
CA GLY A 43 3.76 -3.98 -0.16
C GLY A 43 3.78 -3.29 1.19
N ALA A 44 2.84 -3.65 2.07
CA ALA A 44 2.67 -3.05 3.40
C ALA A 44 3.84 -3.26 4.37
N THR A 45 4.76 -4.18 4.08
CA THR A 45 5.94 -4.48 4.93
C THR A 45 7.06 -3.45 4.80
N GLN A 46 6.97 -2.52 3.85
CA GLN A 46 8.02 -1.55 3.52
C GLN A 46 7.66 -0.12 3.97
N GLY A 47 7.13 0.04 5.19
CA GLY A 47 6.53 1.29 5.69
C GLY A 47 7.33 2.56 5.39
N LYS A 48 8.62 2.60 5.76
CA LYS A 48 9.48 3.77 5.49
C LYS A 48 9.71 4.05 4.00
N MET A 49 9.66 3.02 3.15
CA MET A 49 9.86 3.23 1.71
C MET A 49 8.65 3.88 1.04
N PHE A 50 7.47 3.89 1.66
CA PHE A 50 6.36 4.67 1.13
C PHE A 50 6.72 6.15 1.01
N ALA A 51 7.51 6.69 1.95
CA ALA A 51 7.99 8.06 1.87
C ALA A 51 8.90 8.28 0.65
N ASP A 52 9.81 7.35 0.36
CA ASP A 52 10.66 7.43 -0.83
C ASP A 52 9.86 7.31 -2.13
N ILE A 53 8.91 6.38 -2.19
CA ILE A 53 8.01 6.22 -3.34
C ILE A 53 7.19 7.49 -3.56
N ARG A 54 6.67 8.11 -2.50
CA ARG A 54 5.90 9.36 -2.59
C ARG A 54 6.71 10.55 -3.10
N LYS A 55 8.04 10.58 -2.92
CA LYS A 55 8.90 11.60 -3.57
C LYS A 55 8.85 11.49 -5.09
N HIS A 56 8.69 10.28 -5.62
CA HIS A 56 8.65 10.03 -7.07
C HIS A 56 7.24 10.10 -7.65
N VAL A 57 6.22 9.64 -6.91
CA VAL A 57 4.84 9.52 -7.39
C VAL A 57 3.85 10.13 -6.38
N PRO A 58 3.91 11.45 -6.14
CA PRO A 58 3.21 12.12 -5.05
C PRO A 58 1.69 11.97 -5.13
N ASP A 59 1.12 12.07 -6.34
CA ASP A 59 -0.32 12.11 -6.56
C ASP A 59 -0.92 10.80 -7.09
N HIS A 60 -0.13 9.74 -7.30
CA HIS A 60 -0.65 8.46 -7.80
C HIS A 60 -1.34 7.65 -6.69
N TYR A 61 -2.34 6.85 -7.04
CA TYR A 61 -2.86 5.86 -6.10
C TYR A 61 -1.85 4.71 -5.92
N LEU A 62 -1.67 4.29 -4.66
CA LEU A 62 -0.87 3.12 -4.32
C LEU A 62 -1.79 1.97 -3.89
N LEU A 63 -1.70 0.84 -4.59
CA LEU A 63 -2.32 -0.40 -4.16
C LEU A 63 -1.42 -1.09 -3.14
N VAL A 64 -1.95 -1.33 -1.94
CA VAL A 64 -1.19 -1.81 -0.79
C VAL A 64 -1.64 -3.20 -0.37
N PRO A 65 -1.01 -4.26 -0.91
CA PRO A 65 -1.22 -5.62 -0.43
C PRO A 65 -0.42 -5.91 0.84
N GLY A 66 -0.92 -6.84 1.65
CA GLY A 66 -0.16 -7.46 2.74
C GLY A 66 -0.34 -6.83 4.12
N VAL A 67 -1.32 -5.93 4.31
CA VAL A 67 -1.71 -5.48 5.65
C VAL A 67 -2.24 -6.65 6.49
N GLY A 68 -1.82 -6.72 7.75
CA GLY A 68 -2.22 -7.79 8.68
C GLY A 68 -1.53 -9.12 8.39
N ALA A 69 -2.01 -9.88 7.39
CA ALA A 69 -1.60 -11.27 7.16
C ALA A 69 -0.11 -11.45 6.79
N GLN A 70 0.56 -10.40 6.30
CA GLN A 70 2.00 -10.42 5.99
C GLN A 70 2.81 -9.58 6.99
N GLY A 71 2.22 -9.18 8.11
CA GLY A 71 2.85 -8.37 9.15
C GLY A 71 2.93 -6.87 8.83
N GLY A 72 2.32 -6.40 7.75
CA GLY A 72 2.27 -4.97 7.42
C GLY A 72 1.37 -4.18 8.37
N SER A 73 1.87 -3.07 8.91
CA SER A 73 1.13 -2.15 9.78
C SER A 73 0.31 -1.16 8.96
N LEU A 74 -1.01 -1.14 9.18
CA LEU A 74 -1.89 -0.16 8.54
C LEU A 74 -1.49 1.27 8.93
N GLU A 75 -1.14 1.49 10.20
CA GLU A 75 -0.74 2.81 10.71
C GLU A 75 0.50 3.34 10.00
N GLU A 76 1.55 2.53 9.85
CA GLU A 76 2.77 2.96 9.14
C GLU A 76 2.50 3.22 7.66
N VAL A 77 1.72 2.36 7.02
CA VAL A 77 1.29 2.54 5.63
C VAL A 77 0.54 3.86 5.46
N CYS A 78 -0.40 4.18 6.37
CA CYS A 78 -1.13 5.44 6.32
C CYS A 78 -0.19 6.63 6.58
N LYS A 79 0.66 6.55 7.60
CA LYS A 79 1.58 7.62 8.02
C LYS A 79 2.56 8.03 6.92
N TYR A 80 3.16 7.07 6.22
CA TYR A 80 4.18 7.35 5.21
C TYR A 80 3.63 7.32 3.78
N GLY A 81 2.48 6.67 3.57
CA GLY A 81 1.92 6.42 2.25
C GLY A 81 0.75 7.30 1.87
N MET A 82 0.06 7.96 2.79
CA MET A 82 -1.05 8.85 2.42
C MET A 82 -0.56 10.15 1.79
N ASN A 83 -1.36 10.71 0.89
CA ASN A 83 -1.22 12.07 0.38
C ASN A 83 -2.47 12.91 0.75
N LYS A 84 -2.57 14.14 0.22
CA LYS A 84 -3.68 15.07 0.47
C LYS A 84 -5.08 14.51 0.17
N THR A 85 -5.18 13.46 -0.66
CA THR A 85 -6.44 12.80 -1.04
C THR A 85 -6.52 11.35 -0.56
N CYS A 86 -5.81 11.00 0.52
CA CYS A 86 -5.51 9.62 0.95
C CYS A 86 -4.57 8.90 -0.02
N GLY A 87 -4.96 8.68 -1.28
CA GLY A 87 -4.09 8.11 -2.32
C GLY A 87 -3.67 6.66 -2.10
N LEU A 88 -4.36 5.91 -1.23
CA LEU A 88 -4.07 4.52 -0.91
C LEU A 88 -5.30 3.62 -1.14
N ILE A 89 -5.08 2.42 -1.67
CA ILE A 89 -6.05 1.34 -1.75
C ILE A 89 -5.47 0.14 -0.98
N VAL A 90 -6.00 -0.15 0.21
CA VAL A 90 -5.52 -1.27 1.03
C VAL A 90 -6.24 -2.55 0.62
N ASN A 91 -5.48 -3.56 0.19
CA ASN A 91 -6.03 -4.85 -0.18
C ASN A 91 -6.01 -5.82 1.02
N LEU A 92 -7.18 -6.38 1.35
CA LEU A 92 -7.36 -7.37 2.40
C LEU A 92 -8.20 -8.56 1.88
N SER A 93 -7.58 -9.51 1.19
CA SER A 93 -8.33 -10.64 0.60
C SER A 93 -8.58 -11.79 1.58
N ARG A 94 -7.54 -12.56 1.94
CA ARG A 94 -7.70 -13.83 2.70
C ARG A 94 -8.34 -13.66 4.07
N ALA A 95 -8.08 -12.56 4.76
CA ALA A 95 -8.68 -12.29 6.06
C ALA A 95 -10.20 -12.10 5.98
N ILE A 96 -10.71 -11.62 4.84
CA ILE A 96 -12.16 -11.47 4.60
C ILE A 96 -12.74 -12.78 4.06
N ILE A 97 -12.13 -13.34 3.02
CA ILE A 97 -12.62 -14.55 2.33
C ILE A 97 -12.65 -15.77 3.25
N TYR A 98 -11.70 -15.88 4.18
CA TYR A 98 -11.61 -17.00 5.12
C TYR A 98 -11.95 -16.57 6.56
N ALA A 99 -12.75 -15.52 6.71
CA ALA A 99 -13.21 -15.09 8.03
C ALA A 99 -14.06 -16.16 8.74
N ASP A 100 -14.81 -16.95 7.97
CA ASP A 100 -15.65 -18.05 8.43
C ASP A 100 -15.92 -18.99 7.24
N ASN A 101 -16.12 -20.29 7.50
CA ASN A 101 -16.45 -21.32 6.50
C ASN A 101 -17.86 -21.92 6.69
N SER A 102 -18.66 -21.35 7.59
CA SER A 102 -20.05 -21.74 7.89
C SER A 102 -21.05 -20.85 7.15
N GLU A 103 -22.35 -21.11 7.38
CA GLU A 103 -23.45 -20.29 6.86
C GLU A 103 -23.41 -18.82 7.39
N ASN A 104 -22.64 -18.55 8.45
CA ASN A 104 -22.45 -17.21 9.00
C ASN A 104 -21.40 -16.36 8.25
N PHE A 105 -20.83 -16.88 7.14
CA PHE A 105 -19.78 -16.20 6.36
C PHE A 105 -20.06 -14.72 6.08
N ALA A 106 -21.27 -14.37 5.63
CA ALA A 106 -21.60 -12.99 5.30
C ALA A 106 -21.41 -12.03 6.49
N GLN A 107 -21.85 -12.46 7.68
CA GLN A 107 -21.72 -11.67 8.90
C GLN A 107 -20.25 -11.56 9.37
N ALA A 108 -19.50 -12.66 9.28
CA ALA A 108 -18.08 -12.68 9.66
C ALA A 108 -17.23 -11.82 8.71
N ALA A 109 -17.40 -11.98 7.39
CA ALA A 109 -16.73 -11.19 6.37
C ALA A 109 -17.05 -9.69 6.51
N HIS A 110 -18.32 -9.35 6.74
CA HIS A 110 -18.72 -7.97 7.03
C HIS A 110 -18.03 -7.42 8.26
N THR A 111 -17.95 -8.20 9.35
CA THR A 111 -17.30 -7.78 10.60
C THR A 111 -15.82 -7.46 10.38
N VAL A 112 -15.09 -8.31 9.66
CA VAL A 112 -13.68 -8.08 9.33
C VAL A 112 -13.51 -6.84 8.44
N ALA A 113 -14.32 -6.71 7.38
CA ALA A 113 -14.29 -5.57 6.48
C ALA A 113 -14.62 -4.24 7.18
N ALA A 114 -15.63 -4.24 8.05
CA ALA A 114 -16.01 -3.07 8.85
C ALA A 114 -14.92 -2.72 9.87
N GLY A 115 -14.23 -3.70 10.43
CA GLY A 115 -13.09 -3.51 11.33
C GLY A 115 -11.96 -2.72 10.67
N ILE A 116 -11.50 -3.16 9.50
CA ILE A 116 -10.43 -2.47 8.77
C ILE A 116 -10.89 -1.09 8.27
N GLN A 117 -12.14 -0.96 7.82
CA GLN A 117 -12.69 0.32 7.39
C GLN A 117 -12.69 1.35 8.53
N ARG A 118 -13.08 0.95 9.76
CA ARG A 118 -13.04 1.84 10.94
C ARG A 118 -11.62 2.28 11.28
N GLN A 119 -10.64 1.37 11.20
CA GLN A 119 -9.24 1.72 11.41
C GLN A 119 -8.76 2.75 10.37
N MET A 120 -9.06 2.53 9.09
CA MET A 120 -8.73 3.49 8.02
C MET A 120 -9.42 4.83 8.22
N ALA A 121 -10.69 4.85 8.63
CA ALA A 121 -11.43 6.07 8.92
C ALA A 121 -10.75 6.89 10.04
N GLY A 122 -10.26 6.23 11.10
CA GLY A 122 -9.48 6.88 12.16
C GLY A 122 -8.19 7.51 11.64
N GLN A 123 -7.46 6.82 10.74
CA GLN A 123 -6.24 7.36 10.13
C GLN A 123 -6.54 8.59 9.24
N LEU A 124 -7.63 8.57 8.48
CA LEU A 124 -8.05 9.69 7.62
C LEU A 124 -8.39 10.94 8.43
N GLN A 125 -9.07 10.78 9.58
CA GLN A 125 -9.39 11.90 10.47
C GLN A 125 -8.12 12.52 11.07
N ALA A 126 -7.17 11.69 11.51
CA ALA A 126 -5.91 12.16 12.07
C ALA A 126 -5.05 12.98 11.10
N ILE A 127 -5.20 12.75 9.78
CA ILE A 127 -4.50 13.51 8.74
C ILE A 127 -5.29 14.76 8.33
N SER A 128 -6.62 14.71 8.31
CA SER A 128 -7.45 15.88 7.97
C SER A 128 -7.40 16.99 9.02
N MET A 129 -6.91 16.67 10.23
CA MET A 129 -6.70 17.63 11.33
C MET A 129 -5.29 18.25 11.35
N LYS A 130 -4.41 17.87 10.43
CA LYS A 130 -3.07 18.45 10.25
C LYS A 130 -3.04 19.41 9.07
#